data_AF-A0A2E2P0V8-F1
#
_entry.id   AF-A0A2E2P0V8-F1
#
_cell.length_a   1.000
_cell.length_b   1.000
_cell.length_c   1.000
_cell.angle_alpha   90.00
_cell.angle_beta   90.00
_cell.angle_gamma   90.00
#
_symmetry.space_group_name_H-M   'P 1'
#
loop_
_entity.id
_entity.type
_entity.pdbx_description
1 polymer ?
#
loop_
_entity_poly.entity_id
_entity_poly.type
_entity_poly.pdbx_seq_one_letter_code
_entity_poly.pdbx_strand_id
1 'polypeptide(L)'
;MHKQIDYLYLSETHYEAALRLQEDLFNASIERAEKGLHTRNTLILLQHSPVYTLGKSGDISNLKVPVEETGAEYFETNRGGDITFHGPGQLTGYPIFNLNELGLGVRDYVHTLEQCVIDCLASYGIKCKRIKEASGVWVSADTAMPRKICALGIKVSKGITMHGFALNISTNLSYFENIVPCGQEDKGVTSLKKELGRDVDYYEVIQKLLHYFEKHFHRE
;
A
#
# COMPACT_ATOMS: atom_id res chain seq x y z
N MET A 1 -14.23 -3.59 -23.56
CA MET A 1 -13.65 -2.24 -23.34
C MET A 1 -12.37 -2.46 -22.55
N HIS A 2 -11.20 -2.19 -23.10
CA HIS A 2 -9.94 -2.44 -22.39
C HIS A 2 -9.92 -1.61 -21.09
N LYS A 3 -9.77 -2.29 -19.96
CA LYS A 3 -9.65 -1.68 -18.63
C LYS A 3 -8.25 -1.06 -18.50
N GLN A 4 -7.97 0.01 -19.24
CA GLN A 4 -6.64 0.63 -19.25
C GLN A 4 -6.31 1.24 -17.88
N ILE A 5 -5.11 0.94 -17.37
CA ILE A 5 -4.54 1.55 -16.17
C ILE A 5 -3.43 2.50 -16.60
N ASP A 6 -3.55 3.76 -16.19
CA ASP A 6 -2.50 4.77 -16.36
C ASP A 6 -1.52 4.66 -15.19
N TYR A 7 -0.22 4.58 -15.48
CA TYR A 7 0.84 4.51 -14.46
C TYR A 7 1.50 5.87 -14.27
N LEU A 8 1.53 6.37 -13.03
CA LEU A 8 2.23 7.60 -12.67
C LEU A 8 3.38 7.29 -11.69
N TYR A 9 4.60 7.56 -12.11
CA TYR A 9 5.79 7.38 -11.28
C TYR A 9 6.26 8.71 -10.74
N LEU A 10 6.39 8.80 -9.42
CA LEU A 10 6.97 9.96 -8.76
C LEU A 10 8.27 9.55 -8.09
N SER A 11 9.19 10.50 -7.98
CA SER A 11 10.37 10.38 -7.12
C SER A 11 9.97 10.34 -5.64
N GLU A 12 10.96 10.40 -4.75
CA GLU A 12 10.67 10.66 -3.34
C GLU A 12 9.79 11.92 -3.21
N THR A 13 8.66 11.78 -2.50
CA THR A 13 7.61 12.80 -2.43
C THR A 13 7.13 12.94 -0.99
N HIS A 14 7.02 14.17 -0.48
CA HIS A 14 6.40 14.44 0.83
C HIS A 14 4.97 13.90 0.89
N TYR A 15 4.56 13.42 2.06
CA TYR A 15 3.26 12.77 2.21
C TYR A 15 2.10 13.68 1.83
N GLU A 16 2.13 14.93 2.26
CA GLU A 16 1.08 15.91 1.96
C GLU A 16 0.89 16.15 0.46
N ALA A 17 1.99 16.29 -0.30
CA ALA A 17 1.93 16.53 -1.74
C ALA A 17 1.30 15.35 -2.49
N ALA A 18 1.67 14.12 -2.11
CA ALA A 18 1.06 12.93 -2.68
C ALA A 18 -0.41 12.77 -2.27
N LEU A 19 -0.77 13.14 -1.02
CA LEU A 19 -2.15 13.11 -0.56
C LEU A 19 -3.03 14.07 -1.37
N ARG A 20 -2.56 15.30 -1.60
CA ARG A 20 -3.27 16.28 -2.44
C ARG A 20 -3.51 15.74 -3.85
N LEU A 21 -2.48 15.15 -4.48
CA LEU A 21 -2.63 14.53 -5.80
C LEU A 21 -3.64 13.37 -5.80
N GLN A 22 -3.63 12.52 -4.77
CA GLN A 22 -4.62 11.46 -4.62
C GLN A 22 -6.03 12.04 -4.52
N GLU A 23 -6.23 13.06 -3.69
CA GLU A 23 -7.52 13.71 -3.49
C GLU A 23 -8.04 14.36 -4.77
N ASP A 24 -7.18 15.02 -5.54
CA ASP A 24 -7.54 15.62 -6.84
C ASP A 24 -8.04 14.56 -7.83
N LEU A 25 -7.28 13.46 -8.01
CA LEU A 25 -7.67 12.37 -8.90
C LEU A 25 -8.93 11.64 -8.41
N PHE A 26 -9.05 11.43 -7.10
CA PHE A 26 -10.18 10.78 -6.48
C PHE A 26 -11.47 11.59 -6.65
N ASN A 27 -11.43 12.88 -6.33
CA ASN A 27 -12.58 13.77 -6.43
C ASN A 27 -13.00 13.97 -7.89
N ALA A 28 -12.05 14.13 -8.82
CA ALA A 28 -12.34 14.21 -10.25
C ALA A 28 -13.00 12.92 -10.76
N SER A 29 -12.55 11.74 -10.29
CA SER A 29 -13.14 10.46 -10.67
C SER A 29 -14.57 10.29 -10.12
N ILE A 30 -14.83 10.74 -8.90
CA ILE A 30 -16.19 10.77 -8.32
C ILE A 30 -17.10 11.66 -9.16
N GLU A 31 -16.68 12.90 -9.46
CA GLU A 31 -17.48 13.85 -10.23
C GLU A 31 -17.84 13.28 -11.62
N ARG A 32 -16.89 12.62 -12.28
CA ARG A 32 -17.13 11.95 -13.56
C ARG A 32 -18.10 10.79 -13.43
N ALA A 33 -17.92 9.92 -12.44
CA ALA A 33 -18.79 8.77 -12.21
C ALA A 33 -20.24 9.21 -11.91
N GLU A 34 -20.43 10.26 -11.12
CA GLU A 34 -21.76 10.81 -10.81
C GLU A 34 -22.47 11.41 -12.04
N LYS A 35 -21.70 11.89 -13.02
CA LYS A 35 -22.20 12.34 -14.33
C LYS A 35 -22.39 11.19 -15.33
N GLY A 36 -22.17 9.93 -14.93
CA GLY A 36 -22.23 8.77 -15.82
C GLY A 36 -21.13 8.75 -16.89
N LEU A 37 -20.04 9.49 -16.67
CA LEU A 37 -18.90 9.57 -17.59
C LEU A 37 -17.84 8.53 -17.22
N HIS A 38 -17.17 8.00 -18.25
CA HIS A 38 -16.07 7.07 -18.04
C HIS A 38 -14.95 7.69 -17.19
N THR A 39 -14.48 6.96 -16.19
CA THR A 39 -13.36 7.34 -15.31
C THR A 39 -12.03 6.78 -15.80
N ARG A 40 -10.92 7.40 -15.40
CA ARG A 40 -9.58 6.83 -15.62
C ARG A 40 -9.17 6.05 -14.39
N ASN A 41 -8.52 4.91 -14.58
CA ASN A 41 -7.88 4.16 -13.50
C ASN A 41 -6.40 4.55 -13.47
N THR A 42 -5.96 5.19 -12.39
CA THR A 42 -4.56 5.63 -12.25
C THR A 42 -3.89 4.91 -11.10
N LEU A 43 -2.72 4.32 -11.33
CA LEU A 43 -1.86 3.79 -10.28
C LEU A 43 -0.66 4.73 -10.09
N ILE A 44 -0.63 5.43 -8.96
CA ILE A 44 0.52 6.24 -8.56
C ILE A 44 1.51 5.34 -7.83
N LEU A 45 2.79 5.39 -8.20
CA LEU A 45 3.89 4.66 -7.57
C LEU A 45 4.99 5.63 -7.15
N LEU A 46 5.39 5.57 -5.88
CA LEU A 46 6.37 6.47 -5.29
C LEU A 46 7.01 5.87 -4.03
N GLN A 47 7.96 6.60 -3.46
CA GLN A 47 8.39 6.42 -2.07
C GLN A 47 8.23 7.75 -1.33
N HIS A 48 8.01 7.68 -0.03
CA HIS A 48 7.89 8.88 0.81
C HIS A 48 9.21 9.22 1.50
N SER A 49 9.38 10.49 1.84
CA SER A 49 10.24 10.87 2.96
C SER A 49 9.68 10.27 4.27
N PRO A 50 10.48 10.07 5.33
CA PRO A 50 10.02 9.41 6.56
C PRO A 50 8.76 10.05 7.15
N VAL A 51 7.70 9.25 7.32
CA VAL A 51 6.40 9.72 7.82
C VAL A 51 5.65 8.59 8.54
N TYR A 52 5.02 8.93 9.67
CA TYR A 52 3.98 8.13 10.28
C TYR A 52 2.62 8.64 9.86
N THR A 53 1.72 7.71 9.54
CA THR A 53 0.33 8.06 9.23
C THR A 53 -0.60 7.32 10.18
N LEU A 54 -1.58 8.03 10.74
CA LEU A 54 -2.66 7.44 11.54
C LEU A 54 -3.91 7.29 10.66
N GLY A 55 -4.42 6.06 10.55
CA GLY A 55 -5.66 5.80 9.82
C GLY A 55 -6.91 6.12 10.64
N LYS A 56 -8.08 6.01 10.00
CA LYS A 56 -9.39 6.35 10.59
C LYS A 56 -9.73 5.54 11.85
N SER A 57 -9.18 4.33 11.99
CA SER A 57 -9.41 3.45 13.13
C SER A 57 -8.18 3.37 14.04
N GLY A 58 -7.23 4.29 13.86
CA GLY A 58 -5.99 4.29 14.62
C GLY A 58 -6.11 4.90 15.99
N ASP A 59 -5.23 4.44 16.87
CA ASP A 59 -5.03 5.01 18.20
C ASP A 59 -3.63 5.62 18.27
N ILE A 60 -3.55 6.90 18.63
CA ILE A 60 -2.27 7.61 18.79
C ILE A 60 -1.38 6.93 19.83
N SER A 61 -1.96 6.21 20.81
CA SER A 61 -1.20 5.44 21.80
C SER A 61 -0.34 4.33 21.19
N ASN A 62 -0.63 3.94 19.94
CA ASN A 62 0.20 3.01 19.19
C ASN A 62 1.50 3.62 18.68
N LEU A 63 1.72 4.93 18.82
CA LEU A 63 3.03 5.56 18.67
C LEU A 63 3.75 5.55 20.02
N LYS A 64 4.83 4.78 20.14
CA LYS A 64 5.52 4.51 21.41
C LYS A 64 6.40 5.66 21.90
N VAL A 65 6.75 6.58 21.00
CA VAL A 65 7.68 7.69 21.26
C VAL A 65 7.12 8.97 20.64
N PRO A 66 7.43 10.16 21.18
CA PRO A 66 7.09 11.42 20.52
C PRO A 66 7.60 11.45 19.07
N VAL A 67 6.77 11.89 18.13
CA VAL A 67 7.13 11.83 16.69
C VAL A 67 8.38 12.66 16.38
N GLU A 68 8.60 13.74 17.12
CA GLU A 68 9.73 14.64 17.02
C GLU A 68 11.07 13.92 17.28
N GLU A 69 11.07 12.87 18.10
CA GLU A 69 12.27 12.07 18.41
C GLU A 69 12.68 11.14 17.26
N THR A 70 11.78 10.90 16.30
CA THR A 70 12.00 9.96 15.19
C THR A 70 12.57 10.62 13.93
N GLY A 71 12.48 11.94 13.84
CA GLY A 71 12.81 12.70 12.63
C GLY A 71 11.86 12.46 11.44
N ALA A 72 10.71 11.83 11.66
CA ALA A 72 9.67 11.62 10.66
C ALA A 72 8.53 12.64 10.79
N GLU A 73 7.83 12.90 9.68
CA GLU A 73 6.57 13.64 9.69
C GLU A 73 5.44 12.81 10.33
N TYR A 74 4.34 13.46 10.72
CA TYR A 74 3.14 12.79 11.23
C TYR A 74 1.88 13.35 10.55
N PHE A 75 1.00 12.47 10.08
CA PHE A 75 -0.27 12.84 9.47
C PHE A 75 -1.42 11.96 9.93
N GLU A 76 -2.54 12.58 10.28
CA GLU A 76 -3.82 11.88 10.39
C GLU A 76 -4.49 11.79 9.02
N THR A 77 -5.10 10.64 8.73
CA THR A 77 -5.58 10.32 7.39
C THR A 77 -6.93 9.62 7.45
N ASN A 78 -7.66 9.65 6.33
CA ASN A 78 -8.95 8.99 6.22
C ASN A 78 -8.87 7.54 5.66
N ARG A 79 -7.66 6.94 5.61
CA ARG A 79 -7.48 5.56 5.16
C ARG A 79 -7.96 4.57 6.22
N GLY A 80 -8.33 3.36 5.81
CA GLY A 80 -8.59 2.26 6.74
C GLY A 80 -7.33 1.82 7.50
N GLY A 81 -7.53 1.22 8.66
CA GLY A 81 -6.46 0.71 9.52
C GLY A 81 -5.98 1.73 10.55
N ASP A 82 -4.90 1.33 11.23
CA ASP A 82 -4.30 2.01 12.38
C ASP A 82 -3.04 2.80 11.95
N ILE A 83 -2.06 3.03 12.83
CA ILE A 83 -0.79 3.66 12.51
C ILE A 83 0.09 2.80 11.59
N THR A 84 0.84 3.45 10.70
CA THR A 84 1.92 2.81 9.91
C THR A 84 3.03 3.81 9.62
N PHE A 85 4.16 3.30 9.15
CA PHE A 85 5.29 4.09 8.66
C PHE A 85 5.45 3.98 7.14
N HIS A 86 5.87 5.09 6.52
CA HIS A 86 6.39 5.15 5.16
C HIS A 86 7.73 5.88 5.12
N GLY A 87 8.61 5.49 4.19
CA GLY A 87 9.91 6.11 4.05
C GLY A 87 10.71 5.58 2.86
N PRO A 88 11.96 6.05 2.67
CA PRO A 88 12.81 5.63 1.56
C PRO A 88 13.02 4.12 1.53
N GLY A 89 13.06 3.55 0.33
CA GLY A 89 13.16 2.10 0.12
C GLY A 89 11.86 1.33 0.36
N GLN A 90 10.75 2.01 0.66
CA GLN A 90 9.40 1.44 0.65
C GLN A 90 8.67 1.88 -0.63
N LEU A 91 8.19 0.91 -1.43
CA LEU A 91 7.37 1.20 -2.59
C LEU A 91 5.92 1.38 -2.15
N THR A 92 5.42 2.60 -2.26
CA THR A 92 4.01 2.93 -2.00
C THR A 92 3.26 3.06 -3.30
N GLY A 93 2.10 2.39 -3.37
CA GLY A 93 1.20 2.43 -4.51
C GLY A 93 -0.18 2.93 -4.12
N TYR A 94 -0.70 3.89 -4.88
CA TYR A 94 -2.03 4.46 -4.71
C TYR A 94 -2.88 4.24 -5.97
N PRO A 95 -3.63 3.12 -6.05
CA PRO A 95 -4.56 2.88 -7.13
C PRO A 95 -5.84 3.72 -6.91
N ILE A 96 -6.05 4.72 -7.76
CA ILE A 96 -7.26 5.53 -7.86
C ILE A 96 -8.13 4.91 -8.97
N PHE A 97 -8.88 3.88 -8.60
CA PHE A 97 -9.62 3.02 -9.53
C PHE A 97 -11.12 3.14 -9.32
N ASN A 98 -11.89 2.97 -10.39
CA ASN A 98 -13.33 2.80 -10.35
C ASN A 98 -13.70 1.32 -10.33
N LEU A 99 -14.04 0.82 -9.15
CA LEU A 99 -14.38 -0.58 -8.94
C LEU A 99 -15.63 -1.02 -9.70
N ASN A 100 -16.59 -0.11 -9.94
CA ASN A 100 -17.80 -0.43 -10.69
C ASN A 100 -17.48 -0.71 -12.16
N GLU A 101 -16.62 0.11 -12.78
CA GLU A 101 -16.14 -0.12 -14.15
C GLU A 101 -15.24 -1.35 -14.27
N LEU A 102 -14.49 -1.66 -13.20
CA LEU A 102 -13.68 -2.87 -13.13
C LEU A 102 -14.53 -4.14 -12.85
N GLY A 103 -15.79 -3.99 -12.42
CA GLY A 103 -16.65 -5.09 -12.02
C GLY A 103 -16.17 -5.80 -10.74
N LEU A 104 -15.53 -5.07 -9.82
CA LEU A 104 -14.94 -5.62 -8.60
C LEU A 104 -15.68 -5.15 -7.36
N GLY A 105 -15.92 -6.06 -6.41
CA GLY A 105 -16.24 -5.69 -5.05
C GLY A 105 -15.01 -5.17 -4.30
N VAL A 106 -15.20 -4.43 -3.21
CA VAL A 106 -14.09 -3.91 -2.37
C VAL A 106 -13.19 -5.03 -1.86
N ARG A 107 -13.79 -6.16 -1.43
CA ARG A 107 -13.04 -7.32 -0.96
C ARG A 107 -12.19 -7.94 -2.07
N ASP A 108 -12.77 -8.10 -3.26
CA ASP A 108 -12.06 -8.67 -4.42
C ASP A 108 -10.94 -7.75 -4.87
N TYR A 109 -11.15 -6.43 -4.84
CA TYR A 109 -10.10 -5.44 -5.08
C TYR A 109 -8.93 -5.58 -4.10
N VAL A 110 -9.19 -5.64 -2.79
CA VAL A 110 -8.13 -5.82 -1.77
C VAL A 110 -7.38 -7.14 -2.00
N HIS A 111 -8.12 -8.24 -2.20
CA HIS A 111 -7.49 -9.52 -2.50
C HIS A 111 -6.66 -9.45 -3.79
N THR A 112 -7.12 -8.74 -4.81
CA THR A 112 -6.38 -8.59 -6.08
C THR A 112 -5.08 -7.83 -5.87
N LEU A 113 -5.08 -6.73 -5.12
CA LEU A 113 -3.86 -6.01 -4.74
C LEU A 113 -2.88 -6.90 -3.98
N GLU A 114 -3.36 -7.64 -2.98
CA GLU A 114 -2.54 -8.60 -2.24
C GLU A 114 -1.97 -9.67 -3.17
N GLN A 115 -2.73 -10.13 -4.18
CA GLN A 115 -2.25 -11.13 -5.12
C GLN A 115 -1.15 -10.59 -6.04
N CYS A 116 -1.27 -9.34 -6.51
CA CYS A 116 -0.21 -8.70 -7.27
C CYS A 116 1.11 -8.69 -6.51
N VAL A 117 1.06 -8.33 -5.23
CA VAL A 117 2.24 -8.30 -4.35
C VAL A 117 2.75 -9.71 -4.06
N ILE A 118 1.86 -10.68 -3.74
CA ILE A 118 2.24 -12.07 -3.49
C ILE A 118 2.97 -12.67 -4.69
N ASP A 119 2.44 -12.50 -5.90
CA ASP A 119 3.05 -13.06 -7.10
C ASP A 119 4.36 -12.33 -7.46
N CYS A 120 4.43 -11.02 -7.23
CA CYS A 120 5.67 -10.25 -7.36
C CYS A 120 6.77 -10.83 -6.46
N LEU A 121 6.47 -11.04 -5.18
CA LEU A 121 7.40 -11.60 -4.20
C LEU A 121 7.74 -13.07 -4.48
N ALA A 122 6.79 -13.86 -5.01
CA ALA A 122 7.05 -15.23 -5.44
C ALA A 122 8.10 -15.30 -6.57
N SER A 123 8.19 -14.27 -7.42
CA SER A 123 9.24 -14.17 -8.45
C SER A 123 10.66 -14.00 -7.88
N TYR A 124 10.77 -13.63 -6.60
CA TYR A 124 12.01 -13.58 -5.84
C TYR A 124 12.24 -14.83 -4.98
N GLY A 125 11.36 -15.84 -5.08
CA GLY A 125 11.40 -17.06 -4.28
C GLY A 125 10.82 -16.91 -2.86
N ILE A 126 10.19 -15.77 -2.55
CA ILE A 126 9.59 -15.53 -1.23
C ILE A 126 8.14 -15.99 -1.23
N LYS A 127 7.82 -16.91 -0.31
CA LYS A 127 6.45 -17.40 -0.12
C LYS A 127 5.70 -16.49 0.82
N CYS A 128 4.69 -15.80 0.28
CA CYS A 128 3.80 -14.94 1.05
C CYS A 128 2.35 -15.44 1.04
N LYS A 129 1.59 -15.04 2.07
CA LYS A 129 0.17 -15.35 2.22
C LYS A 129 -0.59 -14.16 2.80
N ARG A 130 -1.91 -14.25 2.74
CA ARG A 130 -2.85 -13.38 3.47
C ARG A 130 -3.12 -13.95 4.85
N ILE A 131 -3.49 -13.10 5.80
CA ILE A 131 -4.04 -13.52 7.09
C ILE A 131 -5.47 -12.99 7.18
N LYS A 132 -6.45 -13.87 7.45
CA LYS A 132 -7.89 -13.57 7.36
C LYS A 132 -8.31 -12.31 8.11
N GLU A 133 -7.69 -12.03 9.25
CA GLU A 133 -8.04 -10.93 10.15
C GLU A 133 -6.99 -9.80 10.15
N ALA A 134 -6.00 -9.86 9.26
CA ALA A 134 -4.93 -8.87 9.22
C ALA A 134 -4.58 -8.53 7.77
N SER A 135 -5.03 -7.36 7.32
CA SER A 135 -4.77 -6.87 5.97
C SER A 135 -3.27 -6.76 5.70
N GLY A 136 -2.89 -7.03 4.45
CA GLY A 136 -1.51 -7.00 4.04
C GLY A 136 -1.02 -8.35 3.52
N VAL A 137 0.23 -8.33 3.10
CA VAL A 137 0.95 -9.52 2.65
C VAL A 137 1.99 -9.91 3.69
N TRP A 138 2.04 -11.19 4.00
CA TRP A 138 2.75 -11.74 5.15
C TRP A 138 3.69 -12.87 4.75
N VAL A 139 4.89 -12.86 5.31
CA VAL A 139 5.84 -13.98 5.27
C VAL A 139 5.64 -14.83 6.52
N SER A 140 5.76 -16.15 6.40
CA SER A 140 5.57 -17.10 7.52
C SER A 140 4.18 -16.97 8.18
N ALA A 141 3.13 -16.76 7.38
CA ALA A 141 1.79 -16.48 7.88
C ALA A 141 1.16 -17.58 8.77
N ASP A 142 1.63 -18.83 8.64
CA ASP A 142 1.12 -19.97 9.42
C ASP A 142 1.97 -20.27 10.66
N THR A 143 2.90 -19.38 11.03
CA THR A 143 3.75 -19.55 12.22
C THR A 143 3.28 -18.65 13.37
N ALA A 144 3.85 -18.86 14.56
CA ALA A 144 3.58 -18.03 15.72
C ALA A 144 4.09 -16.58 15.61
N MET A 145 4.87 -16.25 14.58
CA MET A 145 5.46 -14.93 14.39
C MET A 145 5.42 -14.54 12.90
N PRO A 146 4.23 -14.25 12.35
CA PRO A 146 4.10 -13.78 10.97
C PRO A 146 4.74 -12.40 10.82
N ARG A 147 5.33 -12.14 9.66
CA ARG A 147 5.99 -10.86 9.37
C ARG A 147 5.33 -10.15 8.19
N LYS A 148 4.82 -8.94 8.41
CA LYS A 148 4.22 -8.12 7.35
C LYS A 148 5.32 -7.57 6.45
N ILE A 149 5.21 -7.83 5.15
CA ILE A 149 6.11 -7.28 4.12
C ILE A 149 5.45 -6.18 3.30
N CYS A 150 4.11 -6.19 3.20
CA CYS A 150 3.34 -5.15 2.54
C CYS A 150 2.10 -4.79 3.36
N ALA A 151 1.96 -3.52 3.71
CA ALA A 151 0.77 -3.00 4.36
C ALA A 151 -0.28 -2.61 3.31
N LEU A 152 -1.56 -2.80 3.65
CA LEU A 152 -2.69 -2.34 2.84
C LEU A 152 -3.66 -1.53 3.71
N GLY A 153 -3.98 -0.33 3.24
CA GLY A 153 -4.94 0.58 3.85
C GLY A 153 -5.58 1.42 2.76
N ILE A 154 -6.88 1.21 2.53
CA ILE A 154 -7.62 1.86 1.44
C ILE A 154 -8.79 2.67 1.98
N LYS A 155 -9.26 3.60 1.15
CA LYS A 155 -10.56 4.26 1.26
C LYS A 155 -11.34 3.97 -0.01
N VAL A 156 -12.65 3.72 0.12
CA VAL A 156 -13.56 3.62 -1.01
C VAL A 156 -14.74 4.54 -0.78
N SER A 157 -15.09 5.35 -1.78
CA SER A 157 -16.32 6.15 -1.80
C SER A 157 -16.89 6.17 -3.20
N LYS A 158 -18.20 5.99 -3.34
CA LYS A 158 -18.90 5.99 -4.64
C LYS A 158 -18.29 5.03 -5.68
N GLY A 159 -17.66 3.93 -5.22
CA GLY A 159 -16.96 2.97 -6.08
C GLY A 159 -15.54 3.37 -6.49
N ILE A 160 -15.08 4.58 -6.15
CA ILE A 160 -13.72 5.04 -6.40
C ILE A 160 -12.81 4.71 -5.21
N THR A 161 -11.57 4.27 -5.47
CA THR A 161 -10.57 3.94 -4.44
C THR A 161 -9.55 5.07 -4.22
N MET A 162 -9.00 5.15 -3.01
CA MET A 162 -7.89 6.04 -2.63
C MET A 162 -7.00 5.35 -1.58
N HIS A 163 -5.79 5.86 -1.35
CA HIS A 163 -4.72 5.17 -0.64
C HIS A 163 -4.37 3.86 -1.35
N GLY A 164 -3.86 2.85 -0.66
CA GLY A 164 -3.41 1.64 -1.34
C GLY A 164 -2.53 0.74 -0.49
N PHE A 165 -1.32 0.49 -0.98
CA PHE A 165 -0.39 -0.47 -0.40
C PHE A 165 1.01 0.12 -0.23
N ALA A 166 1.79 -0.47 0.67
CA ALA A 166 3.16 -0.05 0.96
C ALA A 166 4.04 -1.30 1.15
N LEU A 167 4.85 -1.60 0.14
CA LEU A 167 5.74 -2.76 0.06
C LEU A 167 7.14 -2.40 0.56
N ASN A 168 7.61 -3.09 1.60
CA ASN A 168 8.95 -2.88 2.13
C ASN A 168 9.99 -3.55 1.22
N ILE A 169 10.79 -2.77 0.49
CA ILE A 169 11.88 -3.29 -0.36
C ILE A 169 13.19 -3.27 0.42
N SER A 170 13.75 -2.09 0.62
CA SER A 170 14.97 -1.83 1.40
C SER A 170 14.71 -0.89 2.58
N THR A 171 13.43 -0.70 2.91
CA THR A 171 12.94 0.17 3.99
C THR A 171 13.72 -0.02 5.29
N ASN A 172 14.06 1.09 5.93
CA ASN A 172 14.60 1.04 7.29
C ASN A 172 13.51 0.58 8.26
N LEU A 173 13.61 -0.68 8.71
CA LEU A 173 12.60 -1.29 9.56
C LEU A 173 12.61 -0.79 11.00
N SER A 174 13.65 -0.07 11.45
CA SER A 174 13.72 0.45 12.82
C SER A 174 12.61 1.47 13.12
N TYR A 175 12.08 2.16 12.11
CA TYR A 175 10.92 3.05 12.27
C TYR A 175 9.66 2.29 12.73
N PHE A 176 9.52 1.02 12.37
CA PHE A 176 8.39 0.21 12.84
C PHE A 176 8.51 -0.18 14.32
N GLU A 177 9.72 -0.12 14.90
CA GLU A 177 9.92 -0.41 16.33
C GLU A 177 9.27 0.65 17.22
N ASN A 178 9.13 1.88 16.71
CA ASN A 178 8.48 3.01 17.36
C ASN A 178 6.95 2.95 17.36
N ILE A 179 6.35 1.96 16.69
CA ILE A 179 4.89 1.82 16.62
C ILE A 179 4.43 0.42 17.07
N VAL A 180 3.16 0.32 17.46
CA VAL A 180 2.43 -0.95 17.69
C VAL A 180 1.44 -1.12 16.54
N PRO A 181 1.75 -1.91 15.50
CA PRO A 181 0.84 -2.06 14.38
C PRO A 181 -0.39 -2.88 14.79
N CYS A 182 -1.59 -2.29 14.73
CA CYS A 182 -2.87 -2.98 14.94
C CYS A 182 -3.03 -3.62 16.33
N GLY A 183 -2.37 -3.08 17.37
CA GLY A 183 -2.47 -3.57 18.76
C GLY A 183 -2.00 -5.02 18.98
N GLN A 184 -1.25 -5.59 18.03
CA GLN A 184 -0.82 -6.99 18.01
C GLN A 184 0.70 -7.10 18.12
N GLU A 185 1.20 -7.31 19.34
CA GLU A 185 2.64 -7.47 19.62
C GLU A 185 3.24 -8.75 19.03
N ASP A 186 2.40 -9.72 18.66
CA ASP A 186 2.78 -11.04 18.14
C ASP A 186 3.08 -11.04 16.62
N LYS A 187 3.18 -9.87 16.00
CA LYS A 187 3.38 -9.71 14.55
C LYS A 187 4.55 -8.81 14.23
N GLY A 188 5.50 -9.34 13.46
CA GLY A 188 6.68 -8.60 13.02
C GLY A 188 6.48 -7.85 11.71
N VAL A 189 7.49 -7.09 11.32
CA VAL A 189 7.65 -6.51 9.97
C VAL A 189 8.92 -7.04 9.31
N THR A 190 8.91 -7.08 7.97
CA THR A 190 10.07 -7.46 7.17
C THR A 190 10.14 -6.67 5.87
N SER A 191 11.20 -6.88 5.10
CA SER A 191 11.44 -6.26 3.80
C SER A 191 12.05 -7.26 2.83
N LEU A 192 11.97 -6.97 1.53
CA LEU A 192 12.58 -7.79 0.49
C LEU A 192 14.09 -7.98 0.73
N LYS A 193 14.79 -6.90 1.10
CA LYS A 193 16.21 -6.92 1.47
C LYS A 193 16.50 -7.88 2.62
N LYS A 194 15.68 -7.84 3.67
CA LYS A 194 15.86 -8.69 4.86
C LYS A 194 15.62 -10.17 4.54
N GLU A 195 14.56 -10.49 3.78
CA GLU A 195 14.24 -11.89 3.44
C GLU A 195 15.21 -12.49 2.42
N LEU A 196 15.84 -11.69 1.56
CA LEU A 196 16.84 -12.16 0.59
C LEU A 196 18.29 -12.09 1.09
N GLY A 197 18.55 -11.32 2.16
CA GLY A 197 19.92 -11.08 2.66
C GLY A 197 20.78 -10.23 1.72
N ARG A 198 20.18 -9.51 0.77
CA ARG A 198 20.87 -8.64 -0.21
C ARG A 198 19.97 -7.50 -0.67
N ASP A 199 20.57 -6.44 -1.20
CA ASP A 199 19.82 -5.37 -1.85
C ASP A 199 19.15 -5.85 -3.15
N VAL A 200 18.02 -5.20 -3.47
CA VAL A 200 17.27 -5.39 -4.71
C VAL A 200 17.02 -4.02 -5.32
N ASP A 201 17.17 -3.92 -6.63
CA ASP A 201 16.90 -2.68 -7.34
C ASP A 201 15.43 -2.28 -7.20
N TYR A 202 15.20 -1.03 -6.79
CA TYR A 202 13.86 -0.52 -6.54
C TYR A 202 12.99 -0.51 -7.80
N TYR A 203 13.58 -0.15 -8.96
CA TYR A 203 12.86 -0.07 -10.22
C TYR A 203 12.56 -1.46 -10.81
N GLU A 204 13.44 -2.44 -10.61
CA GLU A 204 13.17 -3.84 -10.95
C GLU A 204 11.92 -4.37 -10.23
N VAL A 205 11.76 -4.05 -8.94
CA VAL A 205 10.56 -4.44 -8.17
C VAL A 205 9.31 -3.77 -8.73
N ILE A 206 9.38 -2.50 -9.10
CA ILE A 206 8.28 -1.79 -9.77
C ILE A 206 7.87 -2.50 -11.06
N GLN A 207 8.82 -2.81 -11.95
CA GLN A 207 8.52 -3.46 -13.24
C GLN A 207 7.86 -4.83 -13.04
N LYS A 208 8.36 -5.64 -12.12
CA LYS A 208 7.76 -6.93 -11.78
C LYS A 208 6.38 -6.78 -11.16
N LEU A 209 6.18 -5.80 -10.28
CA LEU A 209 4.87 -5.56 -9.67
C LEU A 209 3.84 -5.20 -10.75
N LEU A 210 4.20 -4.32 -11.68
CA LEU A 210 3.32 -3.89 -12.76
C LEU A 210 2.91 -5.01 -13.70
N HIS A 211 3.84 -5.90 -14.03
CA HIS A 211 3.50 -7.13 -14.76
C HIS A 211 2.35 -7.90 -14.09
N TYR A 212 2.35 -7.99 -12.75
CA TYR A 212 1.28 -8.65 -12.03
C TYR A 212 0.01 -7.80 -11.89
N PHE A 213 0.11 -6.47 -11.85
CA PHE A 213 -1.06 -5.60 -11.96
C PHE A 213 -1.78 -5.80 -13.30
N GLU A 214 -1.07 -5.82 -14.42
CA GLU A 214 -1.64 -6.11 -15.73
C GLU A 214 -2.30 -7.49 -15.75
N LYS A 215 -1.59 -8.51 -15.25
CA LYS A 215 -2.11 -9.89 -15.20
C LYS A 215 -3.39 -10.02 -14.37
N HIS A 216 -3.52 -9.30 -13.25
CA HIS A 216 -4.63 -9.51 -12.31
C HIS A 216 -5.79 -8.54 -12.53
N PHE A 217 -5.55 -7.31 -12.99
CA PHE A 217 -6.60 -6.32 -13.24
C PHE A 217 -7.11 -6.30 -14.68
N HIS A 218 -6.33 -6.78 -15.66
CA HIS A 218 -6.78 -6.89 -17.06
C HIS A 218 -7.32 -8.29 -17.42
N ARG A 219 -7.76 -9.09 -16.44
CA ARG A 219 -8.38 -10.39 -16.74
C ARG A 219 -9.65 -10.20 -17.58
N GLU A 220 -9.67 -10.88 -18.72
CA GLU A 220 -10.85 -11.06 -19.58
C GLU A 220 -11.93 -11.89 -18.88
#